data_AF-A0A9W9DKI6-F1
#
_entry.id   AF-A0A9W9DKI6-F1
#
_cell.length_a   1.000
_cell.length_b   1.000
_cell.length_c   1.000
_cell.angle_alpha   90.00
_cell.angle_beta   90.00
_cell.angle_gamma   90.00
#
_symmetry.space_group_name_H-M   'P 1'
#
loop_
_entity.id
_entity.type
_entity.pdbx_description
1 polymer ?
#
loop_
_entity_poly.entity_id
_entity_poly.type
_entity_poly.pdbx_seq_one_letter_code
_entity_poly.pdbx_strand_id
1 'polypeptide(L)'
;MPNREQQNYEDTKSFLEYYSDRGNKVAKLGYTCLILNEALGLCVPSQPWCIDTSGEGLQYQYMATLSLDAAIKAHFSLLAMKSRNFLVYGQMRVSVQYTVDAVEQTLQNVVSFLQYLIPNRNALNAAHENQAKKFIDDLRTMIVVQLNDIDQHALEMFRSRQ
;
A
#
# COMPACT_ATOMS: atom_id res chain seq x y z
N MET A 1 -3.44 -5.28 23.57
CA MET A 1 -3.89 -4.39 22.49
C MET A 1 -3.10 -4.78 21.24
N PRO A 2 -3.74 -4.91 20.06
CA PRO A 2 -2.99 -5.15 18.83
C PRO A 2 -1.96 -4.04 18.63
N ASN A 3 -0.78 -4.36 18.08
CA ASN A 3 0.20 -3.34 17.76
C ASN A 3 -0.36 -2.45 16.63
N ARG A 4 0.16 -1.22 16.49
CA ARG A 4 -0.37 -0.25 15.53
C ARG A 4 -0.33 -0.75 14.07
N GLU A 5 0.68 -1.55 13.73
CA GLU A 5 0.88 -2.10 12.38
C GLU A 5 -0.18 -3.14 12.05
N GLN A 6 -0.51 -4.02 13.01
CA GLN A 6 -1.59 -4.97 12.92
C GLN A 6 -2.92 -4.26 12.68
N GLN A 7 -3.22 -3.22 13.47
CA GLN A 7 -4.47 -2.48 13.28
C GLN A 7 -4.55 -1.85 11.88
N ASN A 8 -3.47 -1.20 11.43
CA ASN A 8 -3.42 -0.60 10.08
C ASN A 8 -3.59 -1.65 8.98
N TYR A 9 -3.02 -2.84 9.16
CA TYR A 9 -3.16 -3.96 8.24
C TYR A 9 -4.61 -4.43 8.17
N GLU A 10 -5.24 -4.71 9.32
CA GLU A 10 -6.63 -5.18 9.39
C GLU A 10 -7.63 -4.14 8.85
N ASP A 11 -7.41 -2.86 9.16
CA ASP A 11 -8.22 -1.75 8.62
C ASP A 11 -8.11 -1.70 7.09
N THR A 12 -6.89 -1.86 6.56
CA THR A 12 -6.65 -1.89 5.11
C THR A 12 -7.28 -3.11 4.45
N LYS A 13 -7.13 -4.29 5.04
CA LYS A 13 -7.71 -5.54 4.55
C LYS A 13 -9.23 -5.43 4.48
N SER A 14 -9.87 -5.05 5.58
CA SER A 14 -11.33 -4.90 5.68
C SER A 14 -11.88 -3.86 4.71
N PHE A 15 -11.20 -2.72 4.57
CA PHE A 15 -11.60 -1.67 3.64
C PHE A 15 -11.55 -2.15 2.18
N LEU A 16 -10.46 -2.81 1.79
CA LEU A 16 -10.28 -3.30 0.42
C LEU A 16 -11.26 -4.45 0.11
N GLU A 17 -11.48 -5.36 1.05
CA GLU A 17 -12.46 -6.44 0.93
C GLU A 17 -13.87 -5.88 0.67
N TYR A 18 -14.32 -4.95 1.52
CA TYR A 18 -15.63 -4.30 1.41
C TYR A 18 -15.88 -3.68 0.03
N TYR A 19 -14.87 -3.02 -0.56
CA TYR A 19 -15.01 -2.41 -1.89
C TYR A 19 -14.78 -3.39 -3.04
N SER A 20 -13.97 -4.43 -2.83
CA SER A 20 -13.79 -5.53 -3.78
C SER A 20 -15.12 -6.25 -4.04
N ASP A 21 -15.86 -6.57 -2.97
CA ASP A 21 -17.17 -7.23 -3.05
C ASP A 21 -18.23 -6.40 -3.78
N ARG A 22 -18.02 -5.10 -3.89
CA ARG A 22 -18.87 -4.15 -4.64
C ARG A 22 -18.39 -3.89 -6.06
N GLY A 23 -17.43 -4.68 -6.55
CA GLY A 23 -16.93 -4.62 -7.92
C GLY A 23 -15.91 -3.52 -8.19
N ASN A 24 -15.33 -2.88 -7.16
CA ASN A 24 -14.25 -1.92 -7.40
C ASN A 24 -12.94 -2.64 -7.77
N LYS A 25 -12.43 -2.38 -8.97
CA LYS A 25 -11.24 -3.07 -9.50
C LYS A 25 -9.96 -2.79 -8.71
N VAL A 26 -9.70 -1.52 -8.37
CA VAL A 26 -8.50 -1.15 -7.58
C VAL A 26 -8.55 -1.82 -6.20
N ALA A 27 -9.73 -1.86 -5.57
CA ALA A 27 -9.91 -2.58 -4.30
C ALA A 27 -9.63 -4.07 -4.44
N LYS A 28 -10.17 -4.70 -5.48
CA LYS A 28 -9.95 -6.12 -5.77
C LYS A 28 -8.46 -6.43 -5.97
N LEU A 29 -7.74 -5.61 -6.73
CA LEU A 29 -6.30 -5.78 -6.93
C LEU A 29 -5.52 -5.62 -5.63
N GLY A 30 -5.79 -4.57 -4.85
CA GLY A 30 -5.15 -4.35 -3.55
C GLY A 30 -5.42 -5.48 -2.56
N TYR A 31 -6.66 -5.95 -2.46
CA TYR A 31 -7.02 -7.09 -1.62
C TYR A 31 -6.32 -8.38 -2.09
N THR A 32 -6.25 -8.59 -3.41
CA THR A 32 -5.53 -9.73 -3.98
C THR A 32 -4.04 -9.71 -3.59
N CYS A 33 -3.38 -8.54 -3.59
CA CYS A 33 -2.01 -8.43 -3.10
C CYS A 33 -1.86 -8.93 -1.65
N LEU A 34 -2.79 -8.57 -0.76
CA LEU A 34 -2.75 -9.03 0.64
C LEU A 34 -2.88 -10.56 0.76
N ILE A 35 -3.76 -11.17 -0.04
CA ILE A 35 -3.91 -12.64 -0.08
C ILE A 35 -2.65 -13.31 -0.61
N LEU A 36 -2.03 -12.76 -1.66
CA LEU A 36 -0.79 -13.28 -2.24
C LEU A 36 0.40 -13.14 -1.28
N ASN A 37 0.40 -12.12 -0.41
CA ASN A 37 1.43 -11.92 0.60
C ASN A 37 1.56 -13.11 1.55
N GLU A 38 0.41 -13.61 2.03
CA GLU A 38 0.33 -14.77 2.92
C GLU A 38 0.87 -16.03 2.22
N ALA A 39 0.66 -16.17 0.91
CA ALA A 39 1.09 -17.32 0.11
C ALA A 39 2.58 -17.30 -0.28
N LEU A 40 3.20 -16.13 -0.39
CA LEU A 40 4.60 -16.01 -0.83
C LEU A 40 5.60 -16.47 0.25
N GLY A 41 5.21 -16.40 1.53
CA GLY A 41 6.01 -16.91 2.64
C GLY A 41 7.32 -16.15 2.87
N LEU A 42 7.35 -14.85 2.57
CA LEU A 42 8.44 -13.93 2.92
C LEU A 42 8.13 -13.12 4.20
N CYS A 43 6.88 -13.18 4.66
CA CYS A 43 6.41 -12.59 5.90
C CYS A 43 6.03 -13.70 6.90
N VAL A 44 5.95 -13.33 8.18
CA VAL A 44 5.49 -14.23 9.24
C VAL A 44 4.03 -14.64 8.96
N PRO A 45 3.69 -15.94 8.89
CA PRO A 45 2.34 -16.37 8.48
C PRO A 45 1.20 -15.83 9.37
N SER A 46 1.44 -15.71 10.68
CA SER A 46 0.47 -15.14 11.64
C SER A 46 0.52 -13.61 11.72
N GLN A 47 1.50 -12.97 11.09
CA GLN A 47 1.74 -11.54 11.11
C GLN A 47 2.21 -11.08 9.71
N PRO A 48 1.34 -11.08 8.69
CA PRO A 48 1.70 -10.76 7.31
C PRO A 48 2.24 -9.32 7.13
N TRP A 49 2.09 -8.46 8.13
CA TRP A 49 2.70 -7.12 8.21
C TRP A 49 4.16 -7.14 8.71
N CYS A 50 4.69 -8.29 9.13
CA CYS A 50 6.07 -8.47 9.58
C CYS A 50 6.86 -9.35 8.62
N ILE A 51 8.01 -8.84 8.16
CA ILE A 51 8.98 -9.62 7.37
C ILE A 51 9.50 -10.77 8.24
N ASP A 52 9.62 -11.97 7.65
CA ASP A 52 10.27 -13.09 8.33
C ASP A 52 11.78 -12.87 8.38
N THR A 53 12.28 -12.52 9.58
CA THR A 53 13.69 -12.28 9.83
C THR A 53 14.51 -13.55 10.07
N SER A 54 13.85 -14.69 10.20
CA SER A 54 14.50 -15.99 10.37
C SER A 54 14.71 -16.74 9.05
N GLY A 55 14.04 -16.30 7.99
CA GLY A 55 14.08 -16.89 6.65
C GLY A 55 14.60 -15.95 5.56
N GLU A 56 14.17 -16.20 4.33
CA GLU A 56 14.58 -15.45 3.14
C GLU A 56 13.98 -14.03 3.07
N GLY A 57 13.06 -13.68 3.98
CA GLY A 57 12.41 -12.37 4.01
C GLY A 57 13.39 -11.21 4.15
N LEU A 58 14.47 -11.37 4.92
CA LEU A 58 15.53 -10.36 5.02
C LEU A 58 16.41 -10.23 3.77
N GLN A 59 16.53 -11.30 2.98
CA GLN A 59 17.28 -11.29 1.73
C GLN A 59 16.47 -10.63 0.60
N TYR A 60 15.15 -10.76 0.66
CA TYR A 60 14.21 -10.32 -0.36
C TYR A 60 13.20 -9.32 0.20
N GLN A 61 13.71 -8.22 0.75
CA GLN A 61 12.94 -7.24 1.51
C GLN A 61 11.88 -6.53 0.66
N TYR A 62 12.23 -6.13 -0.57
CA TYR A 62 11.29 -5.48 -1.47
C TYR A 62 10.20 -6.45 -1.92
N MET A 63 10.53 -7.70 -2.20
CA MET A 63 9.50 -8.71 -2.46
C MET A 63 8.61 -8.96 -1.25
N ALA A 64 9.18 -8.95 -0.03
CA ALA A 64 8.44 -9.13 1.20
C ALA A 64 7.47 -7.96 1.48
N THR A 65 7.83 -6.70 1.15
CA THR A 65 6.95 -5.54 1.40
C THR A 65 6.03 -5.18 0.24
N LEU A 66 6.34 -5.60 -0.99
CA LEU A 66 5.64 -5.18 -2.21
C LEU A 66 4.12 -5.35 -2.10
N SER A 67 3.66 -6.49 -1.60
CA SER A 67 2.23 -6.78 -1.46
C SER A 67 1.52 -5.78 -0.55
N LEU A 68 2.16 -5.43 0.57
CA LEU A 68 1.64 -4.48 1.54
C LEU A 68 1.69 -3.05 0.99
N ASP A 69 2.80 -2.65 0.37
CA ASP A 69 2.94 -1.35 -0.30
C ASP A 69 1.83 -1.17 -1.35
N ALA A 70 1.59 -2.17 -2.19
CA ALA A 70 0.54 -2.15 -3.21
C ALA A 70 -0.87 -2.03 -2.60
N ALA A 71 -1.17 -2.80 -1.55
CA ALA A 71 -2.45 -2.72 -0.87
C ALA A 71 -2.70 -1.36 -0.22
N ILE A 72 -1.67 -0.77 0.40
CA ILE A 72 -1.76 0.59 0.99
C ILE A 72 -2.03 1.63 -0.10
N LYS A 73 -1.36 1.53 -1.27
CA LYS A 73 -1.64 2.44 -2.39
C LYS A 73 -3.06 2.29 -2.91
N ALA A 74 -3.54 1.05 -3.08
CA ALA A 74 -4.91 0.79 -3.47
C ALA A 74 -5.90 1.42 -2.49
N HIS A 75 -5.72 1.21 -1.18
CA HIS A 75 -6.54 1.82 -0.13
C HIS A 75 -6.55 3.33 -0.28
N PHE A 76 -5.38 3.95 -0.30
CA PHE A 76 -5.26 5.40 -0.32
C PHE A 76 -5.88 6.01 -1.58
N SER A 77 -5.66 5.42 -2.76
CA SER A 77 -6.30 5.85 -4.00
C SER A 77 -7.82 5.77 -3.92
N LEU A 78 -8.38 4.68 -3.38
CA LEU A 78 -9.82 4.58 -3.18
C LEU A 78 -10.36 5.64 -2.21
N LEU A 79 -9.68 5.84 -1.09
CA LEU A 79 -10.08 6.81 -0.09
C LEU A 79 -10.08 8.23 -0.66
N ALA A 80 -9.05 8.56 -1.45
CA ALA A 80 -8.96 9.82 -2.19
C ALA A 80 -10.12 9.95 -3.20
N MET A 81 -10.40 8.90 -3.99
CA MET A 81 -11.52 8.91 -4.95
C MET A 81 -12.86 9.22 -4.26
N LYS A 82 -13.13 8.57 -3.12
CA LYS A 82 -14.37 8.75 -2.37
C LYS A 82 -14.48 10.15 -1.76
N SER A 83 -13.34 10.75 -1.44
CA SER A 83 -13.24 12.08 -0.83
C SER A 83 -13.02 13.20 -1.85
N ARG A 84 -13.36 12.96 -3.13
CA ARG A 84 -13.19 13.92 -4.24
C ARG A 84 -11.75 14.45 -4.36
N ASN A 85 -10.78 13.56 -4.17
CA ASN A 85 -9.34 13.81 -4.21
C ASN A 85 -8.82 14.72 -3.09
N PHE A 86 -9.55 14.85 -1.98
CA PHE A 86 -9.06 15.51 -0.79
C PHE A 86 -9.05 14.57 0.40
N LEU A 87 -8.00 14.58 1.20
CA LEU A 87 -7.95 13.87 2.47
C LEU A 87 -7.78 14.89 3.59
N VAL A 88 -8.40 14.60 4.73
CA VAL A 88 -8.30 15.44 5.93
C VAL A 88 -7.47 14.71 6.96
N TYR A 89 -6.44 15.36 7.48
CA TYR A 89 -5.60 14.87 8.56
C TYR A 89 -5.51 15.92 9.66
N GLY A 90 -6.29 15.76 10.73
CA GLY A 90 -6.47 16.80 11.74
C GLY A 90 -7.08 18.08 11.13
N GLN A 91 -6.35 19.19 11.21
CA GLN A 91 -6.73 20.48 10.61
C GLN A 91 -6.14 20.69 9.21
N MET A 92 -5.43 19.70 8.66
CA MET A 92 -4.82 19.80 7.33
C MET A 92 -5.73 19.19 6.29
N ARG A 93 -5.91 19.91 5.18
CA ARG A 93 -6.53 19.40 3.96
C ARG A 93 -5.45 19.15 2.93
N VAL A 94 -5.51 17.99 2.31
CA VAL A 94 -4.46 17.54 1.39
C VAL A 94 -5.10 17.11 0.09
N SER A 95 -4.65 17.68 -1.03
CA SER A 95 -5.06 17.27 -2.35
C SER A 95 -4.24 16.07 -2.80
N VAL A 96 -4.91 15.07 -3.35
CA VAL A 96 -4.27 13.85 -3.85
C VAL A 96 -4.40 13.83 -5.37
N GLN A 97 -3.27 13.93 -6.04
CA GLN A 97 -3.18 13.82 -7.49
C GLN A 97 -2.73 12.41 -7.86
N TYR A 98 -3.58 11.71 -8.61
CA TYR A 98 -3.28 10.41 -9.19
C TYR A 98 -4.21 10.14 -10.38
N THR A 99 -3.82 9.22 -11.25
CA THR A 99 -4.67 8.73 -12.34
C THR A 99 -5.14 7.32 -11.98
N VAL A 100 -6.47 7.12 -11.94
CA VAL A 100 -7.06 5.81 -11.59
C VAL A 100 -6.53 4.71 -12.50
N ASP A 101 -6.48 4.96 -13.81
CA ASP A 101 -6.00 3.99 -14.80
C ASP A 101 -4.53 3.60 -14.58
N ALA A 102 -3.69 4.57 -14.21
CA ALA A 102 -2.28 4.31 -13.92
C ALA A 102 -2.12 3.45 -12.67
N VAL A 103 -2.89 3.75 -11.60
CA VAL A 103 -2.90 2.95 -10.38
C VAL A 103 -3.40 1.54 -10.65
N GLU A 104 -4.51 1.39 -11.38
CA GLU A 104 -5.05 0.08 -11.76
C GLU A 104 -4.02 -0.74 -12.55
N GLN A 105 -3.38 -0.14 -13.56
CA GLN A 105 -2.39 -0.82 -14.39
C GLN A 105 -1.16 -1.29 -13.58
N THR A 106 -0.63 -0.44 -12.70
CA THR A 106 0.53 -0.81 -11.87
C THR A 106 0.17 -1.90 -10.88
N LEU A 107 -1.00 -1.81 -10.24
CA LEU A 107 -1.47 -2.87 -9.34
C LEU A 107 -1.69 -4.19 -10.09
N GLN A 108 -2.22 -4.15 -11.31
CA GLN A 108 -2.36 -5.34 -12.16
C GLN A 108 -1.00 -5.97 -12.48
N ASN A 109 0.01 -5.15 -12.79
CA ASN A 109 1.37 -5.63 -13.02
C ASN A 109 1.97 -6.26 -11.77
N VAL A 110 1.76 -5.65 -10.59
CA VAL A 110 2.20 -6.19 -9.30
C VAL A 110 1.52 -7.53 -8.99
N VAL A 111 0.20 -7.63 -9.13
CA VAL A 111 -0.52 -8.90 -8.92
C VAL A 111 0.01 -9.99 -9.84
N SER A 112 0.21 -9.68 -11.12
CA SER A 112 0.74 -10.64 -12.09
C SER A 112 2.14 -11.10 -11.73
N PHE A 113 2.99 -10.18 -11.25
CA PHE A 113 4.32 -10.50 -10.77
C PHE A 113 4.30 -11.37 -9.51
N LEU A 114 3.50 -11.04 -8.50
CA LEU A 114 3.36 -11.84 -7.27
C LEU A 114 2.83 -13.25 -7.57
N GLN A 115 1.84 -13.38 -8.45
CA GLN A 115 1.32 -14.67 -8.91
C GLN A 115 2.38 -15.51 -9.62
N TYR A 116 3.29 -14.87 -10.37
CA TYR A 116 4.42 -15.55 -10.98
C TYR A 116 5.45 -16.02 -9.93
N LEU A 117 5.68 -15.24 -8.87
CA LEU A 117 6.68 -15.60 -7.85
C LEU A 117 6.26 -16.79 -6.98
N ILE A 118 4.98 -16.92 -6.61
CA ILE A 118 4.49 -17.98 -5.70
C ILE A 118 4.92 -19.40 -6.14
N PRO A 119 4.64 -19.87 -7.38
CA PRO A 119 5.08 -21.18 -7.82
C PRO A 119 6.60 -21.27 -8.03
N ASN A 120 7.29 -20.13 -8.17
CA ASN A 120 8.73 -20.05 -8.44
C ASN A 120 9.55 -19.63 -7.20
N ARG A 121 9.01 -19.81 -5.98
CA ARG A 121 9.63 -19.36 -4.72
C ARG A 121 11.06 -19.88 -4.52
N ASN A 122 11.35 -21.11 -4.94
CA ASN A 122 12.69 -21.69 -4.80
C ASN A 122 13.71 -21.12 -5.82
N ALA A 123 13.27 -20.27 -6.75
CA ALA A 123 14.08 -19.62 -7.78
C ALA A 123 14.12 -18.10 -7.62
N LEU A 124 13.75 -17.57 -6.45
CA LEU A 124 13.93 -16.16 -6.13
C LEU A 124 15.41 -15.76 -6.27
N ASN A 125 15.63 -14.53 -6.75
CA ASN A 125 16.96 -14.04 -7.06
C ASN A 125 16.98 -12.50 -7.08
N ALA A 126 18.17 -11.92 -7.26
CA ALA A 126 18.35 -10.47 -7.28
C ALA A 126 17.59 -9.75 -8.40
N ALA A 127 17.29 -10.39 -9.53
CA ALA A 127 16.51 -9.78 -10.59
C ALA A 127 15.04 -9.60 -10.17
N HIS A 128 14.46 -10.60 -9.50
CA HIS A 128 13.12 -10.50 -8.92
C HIS A 128 13.07 -9.40 -7.86
N GLU A 129 14.08 -9.33 -6.99
CA GLU A 129 14.16 -8.29 -5.95
C GLU A 129 14.24 -6.88 -6.55
N ASN A 130 15.09 -6.69 -7.58
CA ASN A 130 15.19 -5.41 -8.28
C ASN A 130 13.87 -5.03 -8.98
N GLN A 131 13.16 -6.01 -9.53
CA GLN A 131 11.85 -5.78 -10.13
C GLN A 131 10.80 -5.38 -9.08
N ALA A 132 10.80 -6.01 -7.91
CA ALA A 132 9.93 -5.62 -6.80
C ALA A 132 10.21 -4.21 -6.31
N LYS A 133 11.50 -3.84 -6.18
CA LYS A 133 11.91 -2.47 -5.87
C LYS A 133 11.37 -1.47 -6.88
N LYS A 134 11.48 -1.77 -8.18
CA LYS A 134 10.95 -0.92 -9.24
C LYS A 134 9.45 -0.70 -9.10
N PHE A 135 8.68 -1.76 -8.81
CA PHE A 135 7.25 -1.61 -8.57
C PHE A 135 6.94 -0.74 -7.35
N ILE A 136 7.68 -0.88 -6.25
CA ILE A 136 7.52 -0.01 -5.07
C ILE A 136 7.80 1.45 -5.43
N ASP A 137 8.87 1.71 -6.19
CA ASP A 137 9.22 3.05 -6.65
C ASP A 137 8.13 3.63 -7.58
N ASP A 138 7.62 2.83 -8.53
CA ASP A 138 6.51 3.22 -9.40
C ASP A 138 5.26 3.57 -8.56
N LEU A 139 4.85 2.68 -7.65
CA LEU A 139 3.73 2.87 -6.71
C LEU A 139 3.86 4.13 -5.84
N ARG A 140 5.08 4.51 -5.44
CA ARG A 140 5.35 5.74 -4.68
C ARG A 140 5.11 6.99 -5.52
N THR A 141 5.51 6.97 -6.79
CA THR A 141 5.36 8.12 -7.69
C THR A 141 3.93 8.31 -8.19
N MET A 142 3.08 7.28 -8.15
CA MET A 142 1.70 7.37 -8.68
C MET A 142 0.77 8.26 -7.87
N ILE A 143 1.05 8.45 -6.58
CA ILE A 143 0.21 9.22 -5.67
C ILE A 143 1.01 10.42 -5.21
N VAL A 144 0.74 11.56 -5.82
CA VAL A 144 1.35 12.84 -5.42
C VAL A 144 0.39 13.53 -4.46
N VAL A 145 0.87 13.71 -3.23
CA VAL A 145 0.12 14.36 -2.16
C VAL A 145 0.57 15.81 -2.08
N GLN A 146 -0.31 16.75 -2.47
CA GLN A 146 -0.07 18.19 -2.39
C GLN A 146 -0.78 18.78 -1.18
N LEU A 147 -0.04 19.49 -0.34
CA LEU A 147 -0.62 20.19 0.81
C LEU A 147 -1.40 21.41 0.30
N ASN A 148 -2.72 21.37 0.46
CA ASN A 148 -3.59 22.47 0.04
C ASN A 148 -4.09 23.18 1.30
N ASP A 149 -3.36 24.23 1.65
CA ASP A 149 -3.68 25.18 2.71
C ASP A 149 -3.62 24.59 4.13
N ILE A 150 -2.68 25.10 4.92
CA ILE A 150 -2.75 25.00 6.38
C ILE A 150 -3.79 26.03 6.81
N ASP A 151 -4.77 25.62 7.60
CA ASP A 151 -5.73 26.55 8.21
C ASP A 151 -4.96 27.73 8.82
N GLN A 152 -5.30 28.95 8.39
CA GLN A 152 -4.63 30.18 8.82
C GLN A 152 -4.70 30.33 10.35
N HIS A 153 -5.76 29.81 10.97
CA HIS A 153 -5.91 29.74 12.42
C HIS A 153 -4.94 28.76 13.09
N ALA A 154 -4.63 27.63 12.42
CA ALA A 154 -3.64 26.67 12.90
C ALA A 154 -2.21 27.26 12.83
N LEU A 155 -1.92 28.06 11.79
CA LEU A 155 -0.67 28.82 11.69
C LEU A 155 -0.57 29.91 12.77
N GLU A 156 -1.67 30.61 13.07
CA GLU A 156 -1.74 31.63 14.11
C GLU A 156 -1.52 31.04 15.51
N MET A 157 -2.14 29.90 15.83
CA MET A 157 -1.90 29.20 17.11
C MET A 157 -0.47 28.67 17.26
N PHE A 158 0.20 28.31 16.16
CA PHE A 158 1.62 27.94 16.18
C PHE A 158 2.53 29.15 16.44
N ARG A 159 2.16 30.32 15.92
CA ARG A 159 2.91 31.58 16.11
C ARG A 159 2.66 32.23 17.46
N SER A 160 1.53 31.98 18.12
CA SER A 160 1.18 32.54 19.44
C SER A 160 1.82 31.82 20.63
N ARG A 161 2.69 30.82 20.38
CA ARG A 161 3.41 30.05 21.41
C ARG A 161 4.94 30.31 21.41
N GLN A 162 5.41 31.29 20.64
CA GLN A 162 6.76 31.87 20.78
C GLN A 162 6.67 33.15 21.62
#